data_AF-A0A429X851-F1
#
_entry.id   AF-A0A429X851-F1
#
_cell.length_a   1.000
_cell.length_b   1.000
_cell.length_c   1.000
_cell.angle_alpha   90.00
_cell.angle_beta   90.00
_cell.angle_gamma   90.00
#
_symmetry.space_group_name_H-M   'P 1'
#
loop_
_entity.id
_entity.type
_entity.pdbx_description
1 polymer ?
#
loop_
_entity_poly.entity_id
_entity_poly.type
_entity_poly.pdbx_seq_one_letter_code
_entity_poly.pdbx_strand_id
1 'polypeptide(L)'
;MPLRGSVVKTMDIKNMIFGSVVEIGDTVHLRAYTDALAVQRYKELFFGNEGNFKNYNAFNKPIPIPSLPRQLPSITKYNEYPDIKVGNIHLITISSSAIVQIGTTNHINSEARVLHIRQISPGNESARRTALGAQGELQGGSFSATTAI
;
A
#
# COMPACT_ATOMS: atom_id res chain seq x y z
N MET A 1 23.90 33.40 -6.30
CA MET A 1 24.02 32.11 -5.59
C MET A 1 24.20 31.01 -6.63
N PRO A 2 25.17 30.10 -6.47
CA PRO A 2 25.33 29.01 -7.43
C PRO A 2 24.11 28.09 -7.40
N LEU A 3 23.59 27.76 -8.59
CA LEU A 3 22.51 26.80 -8.77
C LEU A 3 23.05 25.41 -8.38
N ARG A 4 22.36 24.71 -7.47
CA ARG A 4 22.71 23.33 -7.10
C ARG A 4 22.34 22.40 -8.27
N GLY A 5 23.31 21.67 -8.81
CA GLY A 5 23.13 20.70 -9.88
C GLY A 5 23.20 19.26 -9.39
N SER A 6 22.60 18.34 -10.14
CA SER A 6 22.82 16.90 -9.96
C SER A 6 23.55 16.37 -11.19
N VAL A 7 24.71 15.76 -10.98
CA VAL A 7 25.56 15.21 -12.04
C VAL A 7 25.60 13.70 -11.88
N VAL A 8 24.89 12.98 -12.74
CA VAL A 8 24.84 11.51 -12.74
C VAL A 8 25.68 10.99 -13.89
N LYS A 9 26.60 10.05 -13.64
CA LYS A 9 27.46 9.49 -14.70
C LYS A 9 26.70 8.52 -15.59
N THR A 10 25.98 7.57 -14.98
CA THR A 10 25.15 6.62 -15.74
C THR A 10 23.86 6.30 -14.99
N MET A 11 22.79 6.04 -15.76
CA MET A 11 21.52 5.52 -15.25
C MET A 11 21.09 4.35 -16.14
N ASP A 12 20.90 3.18 -15.54
CA ASP A 12 20.47 1.96 -16.20
C ASP A 12 19.17 1.48 -15.55
N ILE A 13 18.09 1.49 -16.33
CA ILE A 13 16.75 1.06 -15.92
C ILE A 13 16.36 -0.14 -16.76
N LYS A 14 16.15 -1.29 -16.13
CA LYS A 14 15.79 -2.50 -16.89
C LYS A 14 14.33 -2.52 -17.32
N ASN A 15 13.40 -2.15 -16.44
CA ASN A 15 11.97 -2.17 -16.74
C ASN A 15 11.24 -0.94 -16.19
N MET A 16 10.26 -0.45 -16.95
CA MET A 16 9.36 0.63 -16.56
C MET A 16 7.92 0.24 -16.90
N ILE A 17 7.08 0.09 -15.87
CA ILE A 17 5.73 -0.49 -16.00
C ILE A 17 4.69 0.34 -15.23
N PHE A 18 3.41 0.13 -15.56
CA PHE A 18 2.25 0.72 -14.87
C PHE A 18 2.34 2.24 -14.64
N GLY A 19 2.57 3.00 -15.73
CA GLY A 19 2.50 4.47 -15.70
C GLY A 19 3.62 5.16 -14.92
N SER A 20 4.76 4.49 -14.74
CA SER A 20 5.94 5.09 -14.09
C SER A 20 6.61 6.13 -14.99
N VAL A 21 7.26 7.12 -14.39
CA VAL A 21 7.88 8.26 -15.07
C VAL A 21 9.33 8.43 -14.62
N VAL A 22 10.21 8.75 -15.56
CA VAL A 22 11.60 9.15 -15.28
C VAL A 22 11.75 10.59 -15.74
N GLU A 23 12.15 11.46 -14.81
CA GLU A 23 12.30 12.89 -15.02
C GLU A 23 13.77 13.28 -14.85
N ILE A 24 14.35 13.96 -15.84
CA ILE A 24 15.71 14.49 -15.77
C ILE A 24 15.62 16.00 -15.92
N GLY A 25 15.75 16.71 -14.81
CA GLY A 25 15.57 18.15 -14.74
C GLY A 25 14.96 18.60 -13.42
N ASP A 26 14.75 19.90 -13.33
CA ASP A 26 14.12 20.53 -12.18
C ASP A 26 12.60 20.58 -12.36
N THR A 27 11.86 20.28 -11.30
CA THR A 27 10.39 20.22 -11.32
C THR A 27 9.83 21.01 -10.14
N VAL A 28 8.74 21.74 -10.35
CA VAL A 28 8.10 22.47 -9.24
C VAL A 28 7.20 21.54 -8.44
N HIS A 29 6.36 20.75 -9.12
CA HIS A 29 5.39 19.85 -8.52
C HIS A 29 5.51 18.45 -9.10
N LEU A 30 5.71 17.47 -8.21
CA LEU A 30 5.72 16.06 -8.55
C LEU A 30 4.59 15.38 -7.79
N ARG A 31 3.70 14.72 -8.52
CA ARG A 31 2.58 13.98 -7.94
C ARG A 31 2.54 12.54 -8.43
N ALA A 32 2.56 11.60 -7.50
CA ALA A 32 2.41 10.17 -7.76
C ALA A 32 1.20 9.63 -7.00
N TYR A 33 0.38 8.82 -7.67
CA TYR A 33 -0.80 8.19 -7.08
C TYR A 33 -0.95 6.75 -7.55
N THR A 34 -1.11 5.81 -6.62
CA THR A 34 -1.36 4.41 -6.94
C THR A 34 -2.32 3.75 -5.94
N ASP A 35 -3.32 3.07 -6.48
CA ASP A 35 -4.20 2.16 -5.73
C ASP A 35 -4.00 0.74 -6.24
N ALA A 36 -3.75 -0.20 -5.33
CA ALA A 36 -3.59 -1.61 -5.64
C ALA A 36 -4.44 -2.47 -4.70
N LEU A 37 -5.25 -3.36 -5.27
CA LEU A 37 -6.04 -4.36 -4.56
C LEU A 37 -5.63 -5.74 -5.04
N ALA A 38 -5.24 -6.61 -4.11
CA ALA A 38 -4.96 -8.01 -4.40
C ALA A 38 -5.85 -8.90 -3.52
N VAL A 39 -6.71 -9.71 -4.14
CA VAL A 39 -7.56 -10.67 -3.43
C VAL A 39 -7.06 -12.08 -3.73
N GLN A 40 -6.54 -12.76 -2.70
CA GLN A 40 -6.11 -14.14 -2.77
C GLN A 40 -7.16 -15.06 -2.17
N ARG A 41 -7.56 -16.10 -2.91
CA ARG A 41 -8.59 -17.07 -2.48
C ARG A 41 -8.05 -18.49 -2.48
N TYR A 42 -8.63 -19.32 -1.61
CA TYR A 42 -8.39 -20.77 -1.63
C TYR A 42 -9.18 -21.49 -2.73
N LYS A 43 -10.35 -20.95 -3.13
CA LYS A 43 -11.17 -21.47 -4.25
C LYS A 43 -11.34 -20.38 -5.31
N GLU A 44 -11.30 -20.78 -6.58
CA GLU A 44 -11.44 -19.89 -7.75
C GLU A 44 -12.91 -19.49 -7.98
N LEU A 45 -13.48 -18.74 -7.03
CA LEU A 45 -14.77 -18.08 -7.20
C LEU A 45 -14.52 -16.63 -7.58
N PHE A 46 -15.13 -16.15 -8.66
CA PHE A 46 -15.04 -14.75 -9.11
C PHE A 46 -16.43 -14.11 -9.09
N PHE A 47 -16.66 -13.16 -8.17
CA PHE A 47 -17.95 -12.50 -8.00
C PHE A 47 -18.14 -11.25 -8.89
N GLY A 48 -17.18 -10.94 -9.77
CA GLY A 48 -17.26 -9.85 -10.76
C GLY A 48 -17.22 -8.42 -10.20
N ASN A 49 -17.64 -8.20 -8.95
CA ASN A 49 -17.75 -6.87 -8.30
C ASN A 49 -16.66 -6.62 -7.24
N GLU A 50 -15.53 -7.32 -7.33
CA GLU A 50 -14.52 -7.36 -6.27
C GLU A 50 -13.48 -6.23 -6.36
N GLY A 51 -13.42 -5.56 -7.51
CA GLY A 51 -12.44 -4.50 -7.83
C GLY A 51 -12.88 -3.08 -7.46
N ASN A 52 -14.01 -2.89 -6.80
CA ASN A 52 -14.45 -1.55 -6.43
C ASN A 52 -13.70 -1.07 -5.18
N PHE A 53 -12.73 -0.18 -5.38
CA PHE A 53 -11.94 0.44 -4.31
C PHE A 53 -12.80 1.15 -3.25
N LYS A 54 -13.98 1.69 -3.64
CA LYS A 54 -14.89 2.37 -2.70
C LYS A 54 -15.41 1.45 -1.60
N ASN A 55 -15.40 0.13 -1.81
CA ASN A 55 -15.87 -0.85 -0.84
C ASN A 55 -14.88 -1.06 0.31
N TYR A 56 -13.64 -0.59 0.20
CA TYR A 56 -12.62 -0.79 1.23
C TYR A 56 -12.22 0.54 1.88
N ASN A 57 -12.32 0.60 3.20
CA ASN A 57 -11.94 1.78 4.00
C ASN A 57 -10.47 2.17 3.80
N ALA A 58 -9.60 1.23 3.42
CA ALA A 58 -8.20 1.48 3.12
C ALA A 58 -8.01 2.52 2.00
N PHE A 59 -8.91 2.60 1.02
CA PHE A 59 -8.83 3.56 -0.09
C PHE A 59 -9.52 4.90 0.21
N ASN A 60 -10.51 4.91 1.10
CA ASN A 60 -11.28 6.12 1.41
C ASN A 60 -10.76 6.90 2.63
N LYS A 61 -9.90 6.30 3.46
CA LYS A 61 -9.42 6.95 4.69
C LYS A 61 -8.50 8.13 4.36
N PRO A 62 -8.73 9.34 4.91
CA PRO A 62 -7.82 10.46 4.70
C PRO A 62 -6.44 10.16 5.31
N ILE A 63 -5.38 10.56 4.62
CA ILE A 63 -4.01 10.46 5.14
C ILE A 63 -3.85 11.51 6.24
N PRO A 64 -3.41 11.13 7.45
CA PRO A 64 -3.14 12.10 8.50
C PRO A 64 -1.92 12.94 8.10
N ILE A 65 -2.16 14.18 7.68
CA ILE A 65 -1.10 15.15 7.40
C ILE A 65 -0.75 15.84 8.73
N PRO A 66 0.51 15.82 9.19
CA PRO A 66 0.88 16.57 10.38
C PRO A 66 0.62 18.06 10.16
N SER A 67 0.08 18.74 11.18
CA SER A 67 -0.12 20.17 11.11
C SER A 67 1.23 20.89 10.93
N LEU A 68 1.31 21.75 9.92
CA LEU A 68 2.48 22.62 9.75
C LEU A 68 2.58 23.58 10.94
N PRO A 69 3.80 23.83 11.46
CA PRO A 69 3.99 24.84 12.49
C PRO A 69 3.53 26.22 11.98
N ARG A 70 2.93 27.03 12.87
CA ARG A 70 2.37 28.36 12.54
C ARG A 70 3.40 29.31 11.92
N GLN A 71 4.69 29.08 12.20
CA GLN A 71 5.81 29.77 11.57
C GLN A 71 6.79 28.73 11.04
N LEU A 72 7.01 28.75 9.73
CA LEU A 72 8.07 27.97 9.11
C LEU A 72 9.41 28.65 9.44
N PRO A 73 10.42 27.92 9.95
CA PRO A 73 11.74 28.49 10.13
C PRO A 73 12.31 28.90 8.76
N SER A 74 12.86 30.11 8.68
CA SER A 74 13.61 30.54 7.50
C SER A 74 14.95 29.80 7.48
N ILE A 75 15.08 28.82 6.58
CA ILE A 75 16.30 28.04 6.41
C ILE A 75 17.05 28.59 5.20
N THR A 76 18.16 29.27 5.45
CA THR A 76 19.11 29.66 4.39
C THR A 76 20.08 28.50 4.17
N LYS A 77 20.08 27.93 2.96
CA LYS A 77 21.00 26.85 2.59
C LYS A 77 22.23 27.43 1.90
N TYR A 78 23.41 27.01 2.34
CA TYR A 78 24.68 27.32 1.69
C TYR A 78 25.29 26.02 1.16
N ASN A 79 25.49 25.94 -0.16
CA ASN A 79 26.11 24.79 -0.81
C ASN A 79 27.52 25.18 -1.23
N GLU A 80 28.52 24.84 -0.40
CA GLU A 80 29.94 25.02 -0.74
C GLU A 80 30.31 24.28 -2.03
N TYR A 81 29.73 23.09 -2.20
CA TYR A 81 29.84 22.29 -3.41
C TYR A 81 28.45 22.12 -4.05
N PRO A 82 28.12 22.86 -5.13
CA PRO A 82 26.78 22.87 -5.70
C PRO A 82 26.46 21.59 -6.48
N ASP A 83 27.46 20.79 -6.86
CA ASP A 83 27.28 19.60 -7.68
C ASP A 83 27.12 18.35 -6.83
N ILE A 84 25.93 17.78 -6.81
CA ILE A 84 25.73 16.44 -6.27
C ILE A 84 26.18 15.44 -7.34
N LYS A 85 27.38 14.89 -7.17
CA LYS A 85 27.94 13.89 -8.07
C LYS A 85 27.50 12.49 -7.67
N VAL A 86 26.73 11.85 -8.55
CA VAL A 86 26.31 10.45 -8.42
C VAL A 86 27.01 9.66 -9.51
N GLY A 87 27.59 8.51 -9.16
CA GLY A 87 28.22 7.61 -10.12
C GLY A 87 27.18 6.93 -11.01
N ASN A 88 26.83 5.71 -10.65
CA ASN A 88 25.93 4.89 -11.46
C ASN A 88 24.63 4.62 -10.68
N ILE A 89 23.50 4.83 -11.34
CA ILE A 89 22.18 4.49 -10.83
C ILE A 89 21.72 3.24 -11.57
N HIS A 90 21.46 2.16 -10.83
CA HIS A 90 20.96 0.92 -11.39
C HIS A 90 19.57 0.62 -10.81
N LEU A 91 18.56 0.57 -11.68
CA LEU A 91 17.17 0.32 -11.33
C LEU A 91 16.68 -0.94 -12.06
N ILE A 92 16.27 -1.94 -11.29
CA ILE A 92 15.74 -3.19 -11.86
C ILE A 92 14.35 -2.94 -12.46
N THR A 93 13.45 -2.29 -11.74
CA THR A 93 12.10 -2.00 -12.23
C THR A 93 11.53 -0.78 -11.51
N ILE A 94 10.83 0.06 -12.26
CA ILE A 94 9.93 1.09 -11.71
C ILE A 94 8.50 0.77 -12.11
N SER A 95 7.60 0.80 -11.12
CA SER A 95 6.22 0.34 -11.27
C SER A 95 5.23 1.19 -10.48
N SER A 96 3.98 1.21 -10.93
CA SER A 96 2.82 1.72 -10.20
C SER A 96 2.89 3.22 -9.93
N SER A 97 2.90 4.02 -10.99
CA SER A 97 3.03 5.48 -10.93
C SER A 97 4.27 5.96 -10.16
N ALA A 98 5.35 5.16 -10.14
CA ALA A 98 6.61 5.53 -9.53
C ALA A 98 7.31 6.61 -10.37
N ILE A 99 7.92 7.59 -9.70
CA ILE A 99 8.63 8.67 -10.35
C ILE A 99 10.09 8.66 -9.89
N VAL A 100 11.02 8.59 -10.84
CA VAL A 100 12.46 8.73 -10.60
C VAL A 100 12.90 10.06 -11.17
N GLN A 101 13.36 10.98 -10.31
CA GLN A 101 13.82 12.29 -10.73
C GLN A 101 15.32 12.48 -10.49
N ILE A 102 16.05 12.96 -11.50
CA ILE A 102 17.39 13.54 -11.37
C ILE A 102 17.24 15.06 -11.50
N GLY A 103 17.40 15.77 -10.40
CA GLY A 103 17.33 17.23 -10.36
C GLY A 103 16.77 17.75 -9.05
N THR A 104 16.15 18.92 -9.09
CA THR A 104 15.58 19.59 -7.92
C THR A 104 14.06 19.59 -7.99
N THR A 105 13.42 19.23 -6.88
CA THR A 105 11.96 19.30 -6.73
C THR A 105 11.59 20.18 -5.55
N ASN A 106 10.59 21.04 -5.71
CA ASN A 106 10.09 21.88 -4.61
C ASN A 106 8.98 21.17 -3.81
N HIS A 107 7.96 20.67 -4.50
CA HIS A 107 6.79 20.03 -3.89
C HIS A 107 6.63 18.61 -4.41
N ILE A 108 6.62 17.64 -3.50
CA ILE A 108 6.37 16.23 -3.79
C ILE A 108 5.13 15.80 -3.01
N ASN A 109 4.15 15.26 -3.73
CA ASN A 109 2.98 14.60 -3.14
C ASN A 109 2.86 13.19 -3.71
N SER A 110 3.15 12.17 -2.91
CA SER A 110 3.09 10.78 -3.33
C SER A 110 2.15 10.01 -2.43
N GLU A 111 1.16 9.35 -3.03
CA GLU A 111 0.17 8.54 -2.34
C GLU A 111 0.14 7.13 -2.94
N ALA A 112 0.28 6.13 -2.07
CA ALA A 112 0.22 4.72 -2.45
C ALA A 112 -0.68 3.98 -1.46
N ARG A 113 -1.72 3.34 -1.96
CA ARG A 113 -2.64 2.52 -1.17
C ARG A 113 -2.64 1.11 -1.69
N VAL A 114 -2.26 0.17 -0.85
CA VAL A 114 -2.16 -1.24 -1.20
C VAL A 114 -2.95 -2.06 -0.19
N LEU A 115 -3.92 -2.83 -0.67
CA LEU A 115 -4.72 -3.73 0.16
C LEU A 115 -4.61 -5.15 -0.35
N HIS A 116 -4.10 -6.05 0.49
CA HIS A 116 -4.07 -7.49 0.23
C HIS A 116 -5.12 -8.18 1.11
N ILE A 117 -6.03 -8.93 0.50
CA ILE A 117 -7.09 -9.68 1.18
C ILE A 117 -6.85 -11.15 0.96
N ARG A 118 -6.73 -11.92 2.04
CA ARG A 118 -6.65 -13.38 1.99
C ARG A 118 -7.95 -13.99 2.47
N GLN A 119 -8.62 -14.74 1.60
CA GLN A 119 -9.81 -15.49 1.92
C GLN A 119 -9.43 -16.93 2.24
N ILE A 120 -9.47 -17.27 3.53
CA ILE A 120 -9.16 -18.60 4.05
C ILE A 120 -10.48 -19.36 4.20
N SER A 121 -10.57 -20.57 3.64
CA SER A 121 -11.72 -21.44 3.93
C SER A 121 -11.59 -21.95 5.37
N PRO A 122 -12.64 -21.93 6.20
CA PRO A 122 -12.62 -22.65 7.47
C PRO A 122 -12.49 -24.14 7.14
N GLY A 123 -11.30 -24.70 7.33
CA GLY A 123 -11.05 -26.11 7.08
C GLY A 123 -11.77 -26.95 8.11
N ASN A 124 -12.73 -27.79 7.70
CA ASN A 124 -13.41 -28.88 8.44
C ASN A 124 -13.98 -28.61 9.85
N GLU A 125 -13.64 -27.55 10.58
CA GLU A 125 -14.13 -27.34 11.95
C GLU A 125 -15.64 -27.06 11.98
N SER A 126 -16.16 -26.33 11.00
CA SER A 126 -17.60 -26.15 10.83
C SER A 126 -18.31 -27.46 10.49
N ALA A 127 -17.70 -28.32 9.67
CA ALA A 127 -18.26 -29.63 9.32
C ALA A 127 -18.23 -30.60 10.52
N ARG A 128 -17.17 -30.57 11.34
CA ARG A 128 -17.09 -31.32 12.61
C ARG A 128 -18.09 -30.84 13.65
N ARG A 129 -18.32 -29.53 13.77
CA ARG A 129 -19.33 -28.97 14.70
C ARG A 129 -20.76 -29.32 14.30
N THR A 130 -21.08 -29.32 13.01
CA THR A 130 -22.40 -29.76 12.53
C THR A 130 -22.61 -31.27 12.71
N ALA A 131 -21.56 -32.08 12.55
CA ALA A 131 -21.63 -33.53 12.80
C ALA A 131 -21.76 -33.89 14.29
N LEU A 132 -21.12 -33.13 15.20
CA LEU A 132 -21.26 -33.34 16.65
C LEU A 132 -22.63 -32.88 17.18
N GLY A 133 -23.21 -31.82 16.60
CA GLY A 133 -24.55 -31.34 16.95
C GLY A 133 -25.68 -32.29 16.53
N ALA A 134 -25.51 -33.03 15.43
CA ALA A 134 -26.50 -33.99 14.94
C ALA A 134 -26.55 -35.30 15.75
N GLN A 135 -25.55 -35.60 16.58
CA GLN A 135 -25.54 -36.79 17.45
C GLN A 135 -26.18 -36.55 18.83
N GLY A 136 -26.53 -35.31 19.17
CA GLY A 136 -27.10 -34.94 20.48
C GLY A 136 -28.62 -35.08 20.61
N GLU A 137 -29.38 -35.32 19.53
CA GLU A 137 -30.86 -35.27 19.57
C GLU A 137 -31.56 -36.63 19.75
N LEU A 138 -30.84 -37.74 19.97
CA LEU A 138 -31.45 -39.08 20.10
C LEU A 138 -31.34 -39.76 21.48
N GLN A 139 -30.86 -39.09 22.52
CA GLN A 139 -30.98 -39.61 23.90
C GLN A 139 -31.37 -38.50 24.88
N GLY A 140 -32.67 -38.37 25.09
CA GLY A 140 -33.25 -37.51 26.13
C GLY A 140 -34.59 -38.04 26.61
N GLY A 141 -34.68 -39.37 26.81
CA GLY A 141 -35.76 -39.98 27.56
C GLY A 141 -35.74 -39.49 29.01
N SER A 142 -36.92 -39.06 29.46
CA SER A 142 -37.34 -38.70 30.82
C SER A 142 -36.40 -39.09 31.98
N PHE A 143 -35.89 -38.09 32.71
CA PHE A 143 -35.67 -38.24 34.16
C PHE A 143 -36.06 -36.94 34.88
N SER A 144 -37.10 -37.06 35.70
CA SER A 144 -37.55 -36.10 36.71
C SER A 144 -36.62 -36.20 37.93
N ALA A 145 -36.10 -35.07 38.42
CA ALA A 145 -35.52 -34.96 39.76
C ALA A 145 -35.65 -33.52 40.30
N THR A 146 -36.74 -33.34 41.02
CA THR A 146 -36.96 -32.57 42.26
C THR A 146 -35.75 -31.92 42.96
N THR A 147 -35.94 -30.65 43.31
CA THR A 147 -35.38 -29.80 44.39
C THR A 147 -34.80 -30.48 45.64
N ALA A 148 -33.66 -29.98 46.13
CA ALA A 148 -33.22 -29.91 47.55
C ALA A 148 -31.87 -29.14 47.60
N ILE A 149 -31.77 -27.93 48.17
CA ILE A 149 -31.34 -27.64 49.57
C ILE A 149 -31.05 -28.87 50.42
#